data_AF-A0A9E3SNT2-F1
#
_entry.id   AF-A0A9E3SNT2-F1
#
_cell.length_a   1.000
_cell.length_b   1.000
_cell.length_c   1.000
_cell.angle_alpha   90.00
_cell.angle_beta   90.00
_cell.angle_gamma   90.00
#
_symmetry.space_group_name_H-M   'P 1'
#
loop_
_entity.id
_entity.type
_entity.pdbx_description
1 polymer ?
#
loop_
_entity_poly.entity_id
_entity_poly.type
_entity_poly.pdbx_seq_one_letter_code
_entity_poly.pdbx_strand_id
1 'polypeptide(L)'
;MKPTILFFLLLFSTQIVFGQNLEELNERLTNQRFETQSKLLNYRFKGGSGEFERIFFEQVNYTEEARKNCIVGVVILTFTVSCDNNISDLKMRNPMHYGLNEELQKFIEATEGRWNTCQDEKYTRFEIPVLFTLKGTETSARGLLTLLGESPGFACRSDQYFMERFERYKRKGKVKKALENLDQLIRRDPYNNTFYDLKRELLEGETK
;
A
#
# COMPACT_ATOMS: atom_id res chain seq x y z
N MET A 1 -49.56 29.23 -13.77
CA MET A 1 -49.05 28.02 -14.45
C MET A 1 -47.52 28.06 -14.41
N LYS A 2 -46.90 27.20 -13.61
CA LYS A 2 -45.46 26.83 -13.62
C LYS A 2 -45.28 25.70 -14.67
N PRO A 3 -44.12 25.50 -15.34
CA PRO A 3 -42.89 25.07 -14.65
C PRO A 3 -41.53 25.51 -15.28
N THR A 4 -40.51 25.63 -14.43
CA THR A 4 -39.09 25.71 -14.86
C THR A 4 -38.22 25.10 -13.76
N ILE A 5 -38.28 23.78 -13.58
CA ILE A 5 -37.32 23.02 -12.75
C ILE A 5 -37.15 21.64 -13.40
N LEU A 6 -36.23 21.51 -14.37
CA LEU A 6 -35.76 20.19 -14.81
C LEU A 6 -34.47 20.29 -15.64
N PHE A 7 -33.33 20.69 -15.05
CA PHE A 7 -32.03 20.51 -15.75
C PHE A 7 -30.80 20.33 -14.84
N PHE A 8 -30.95 20.22 -13.51
CA PHE A 8 -29.80 20.14 -12.59
C PHE A 8 -29.46 18.73 -12.09
N LEU A 9 -30.18 17.68 -12.52
CA LEU A 9 -30.00 16.31 -12.02
C LEU A 9 -29.10 15.40 -12.87
N LEU A 10 -28.67 15.84 -14.07
CA LEU A 10 -27.84 15.02 -14.98
C LEU A 10 -26.32 15.22 -14.85
N LEU A 11 -25.87 16.27 -14.13
CA LEU A 11 -24.44 16.54 -13.94
C LEU A 11 -23.82 15.88 -12.71
N PHE A 12 -24.64 15.42 -11.75
CA PHE A 12 -24.14 14.74 -10.54
C PHE A 12 -23.84 13.26 -10.78
N SER A 13 -24.53 12.60 -11.71
CA SER A 13 -24.33 11.16 -11.98
C SER A 13 -23.03 10.87 -12.71
N THR A 14 -22.51 11.79 -13.52
CA THR A 14 -21.30 11.57 -14.33
C THR A 14 -20.02 11.58 -13.48
N GLN A 15 -19.96 12.40 -12.42
CA GLN A 15 -18.80 12.44 -11.52
C GLN A 15 -18.68 11.17 -10.65
N ILE A 16 -19.80 10.59 -10.23
CA ILE A 16 -19.82 9.36 -9.42
C ILE A 16 -19.31 8.17 -10.24
N VAL A 17 -19.76 8.04 -11.50
CA VAL A 17 -19.34 6.96 -12.39
C VAL A 17 -17.83 7.01 -12.70
N PHE A 18 -17.25 8.20 -12.87
CA PHE A 18 -15.81 8.33 -13.13
C PHE A 18 -14.95 7.92 -11.92
N GLY A 19 -15.37 8.27 -10.69
CA GLY A 19 -14.66 7.87 -9.47
C GLY A 19 -14.63 6.36 -9.26
N GLN A 20 -15.78 5.68 -9.49
CA GLN A 20 -15.87 4.22 -9.40
C GLN A 20 -14.96 3.50 -10.41
N ASN A 21 -14.88 4.02 -11.64
CA ASN A 21 -14.02 3.45 -12.68
C ASN A 21 -12.51 3.53 -12.33
N LEU A 22 -12.10 4.59 -11.62
CA LEU A 22 -10.70 4.77 -11.24
C LEU A 22 -10.28 3.85 -10.08
N GLU A 23 -11.15 3.67 -9.08
CA GLU A 23 -10.93 2.73 -7.99
C GLU A 23 -10.83 1.29 -8.50
N GLU A 24 -11.75 0.89 -9.39
CA GLU A 24 -11.73 -0.43 -10.03
C GLU A 24 -10.45 -0.63 -10.87
N LEU A 25 -10.00 0.40 -11.60
CA LEU A 25 -8.75 0.34 -12.35
C LEU A 25 -7.54 0.13 -11.42
N ASN A 26 -7.46 0.88 -10.32
CA ASN A 26 -6.40 0.72 -9.33
C ASN A 26 -6.41 -0.69 -8.72
N GLU A 27 -7.60 -1.24 -8.46
CA GLU A 27 -7.76 -2.59 -7.95
C GLU A 27 -7.23 -3.63 -8.96
N ARG A 28 -7.63 -3.52 -10.22
CA ARG A 28 -7.19 -4.39 -11.32
C ARG A 28 -5.67 -4.34 -11.51
N LEU A 29 -5.07 -3.15 -11.54
CA LEU A 29 -3.63 -2.98 -11.69
C LEU A 29 -2.85 -3.61 -10.53
N THR A 30 -3.36 -3.44 -9.30
CA THR A 30 -2.77 -4.04 -8.10
C THR A 30 -2.86 -5.58 -8.15
N ASN A 31 -4.00 -6.14 -8.57
CA ASN A 31 -4.15 -7.59 -8.74
C ASN A 31 -3.16 -8.15 -9.76
N GLN A 32 -3.02 -7.49 -10.92
CA GLN A 32 -2.04 -7.89 -11.95
C GLN A 32 -0.60 -7.88 -11.42
N ARG A 33 -0.23 -6.87 -10.61
CA ARG A 33 1.09 -6.83 -9.95
C ARG A 33 1.25 -8.02 -9.02
N PHE A 34 0.29 -8.29 -8.14
CA PHE A 34 0.37 -9.39 -7.18
C PHE A 34 0.45 -10.75 -7.87
N GLU A 35 -0.34 -10.98 -8.92
CA GLU A 35 -0.26 -12.19 -9.74
C GLU A 35 1.12 -12.37 -10.37
N THR A 36 1.70 -11.29 -10.90
CA THR A 36 3.04 -11.31 -11.48
C THR A 36 4.07 -11.71 -10.44
N GLN A 37 4.04 -11.09 -9.25
CA GLN A 37 4.98 -11.38 -8.17
C GLN A 37 4.80 -12.81 -7.62
N SER A 38 3.55 -13.27 -7.47
CA SER A 38 3.26 -14.64 -7.05
C SER A 38 3.77 -15.67 -8.07
N LYS A 39 3.63 -15.40 -9.38
CA LYS A 39 4.21 -16.24 -10.44
C LYS A 39 5.75 -16.27 -10.37
N LEU A 40 6.39 -15.12 -10.12
CA LEU A 40 7.84 -15.05 -9.94
C LEU A 40 8.30 -15.84 -8.72
N LEU A 41 7.62 -15.71 -7.58
CA LEU A 41 7.92 -16.48 -6.38
C LEU A 41 7.72 -17.98 -6.59
N ASN A 42 6.65 -18.40 -7.26
CA ASN A 42 6.42 -19.81 -7.62
C ASN A 42 7.54 -20.39 -8.49
N TYR A 43 8.15 -19.56 -9.34
CA TYR A 43 9.25 -19.98 -10.19
C TYR A 43 10.60 -19.97 -9.45
N ARG A 44 10.89 -18.92 -8.69
CA ARG A 44 12.24 -18.63 -8.16
C ARG A 44 12.44 -19.06 -6.72
N PHE A 45 11.39 -19.19 -5.92
CA PHE A 45 11.52 -19.55 -4.51
C PHE A 45 11.29 -21.06 -4.31
N LYS A 46 12.13 -21.72 -3.52
CA LYS A 46 11.98 -23.15 -3.20
C LYS A 46 10.71 -23.33 -2.36
N GLY A 47 9.73 -24.03 -2.91
CA GLY A 47 8.40 -24.20 -2.30
C GLY A 47 7.36 -23.15 -2.74
N GLY A 48 7.75 -22.22 -3.60
CA GLY A 48 6.86 -21.24 -4.22
C GLY A 48 6.33 -20.16 -3.28
N SER A 49 5.32 -19.41 -3.72
CA SER A 49 4.80 -18.24 -2.99
C SER A 49 4.19 -18.59 -1.64
N GLY A 50 3.56 -19.76 -1.50
CA GLY A 50 3.01 -20.22 -0.22
C GLY A 50 4.09 -20.49 0.83
N GLU A 51 5.23 -21.07 0.45
CA GLU A 51 6.35 -21.27 1.38
C GLU A 51 7.01 -19.94 1.76
N PHE A 52 7.11 -19.00 0.81
CA PHE A 52 7.60 -17.65 1.07
C PHE A 52 6.71 -16.91 2.10
N GLU A 53 5.40 -16.98 1.92
CA GLU A 53 4.40 -16.45 2.86
C GLU A 53 4.46 -17.15 4.23
N ARG A 54 4.67 -18.47 4.26
CA ARG A 54 4.84 -19.20 5.52
C ARG A 54 6.02 -18.67 6.32
N ILE A 55 7.18 -18.49 5.68
CA ILE A 55 8.38 -17.91 6.33
C ILE A 55 8.10 -16.48 6.80
N PHE A 56 7.36 -15.69 6.01
CA PHE A 56 6.98 -14.34 6.41
C PHE A 56 6.25 -14.35 7.76
N PHE A 57 5.25 -15.22 7.93
CA PHE A 57 4.53 -15.31 9.20
C PHE A 57 5.35 -15.90 10.35
N GLU A 58 6.39 -16.67 10.06
CA GLU A 58 7.33 -17.17 11.09
C GLU A 58 8.33 -16.10 11.55
N GLN A 59 8.73 -15.21 10.65
CA GLN A 59 9.82 -14.27 10.89
C GLN A 59 9.35 -12.87 11.28
N VAL A 60 8.17 -12.43 10.82
CA VAL A 60 7.73 -11.04 10.96
C VAL A 60 6.72 -10.91 12.08
N ASN A 61 7.13 -10.26 13.16
CA ASN A 61 6.23 -9.89 14.24
C ASN A 61 5.68 -8.47 14.06
N TYR A 62 4.39 -8.32 14.33
CA TYR A 62 3.80 -6.99 14.46
C TYR A 62 4.20 -6.42 15.83
N THR A 63 5.21 -5.54 15.83
CA THR A 63 5.80 -5.00 17.07
C THR A 63 4.78 -4.28 17.96
N GLU A 64 5.00 -4.32 19.27
CA GLU A 64 4.15 -3.62 20.22
C GLU A 64 4.14 -2.10 19.99
N GLU A 65 5.29 -1.53 19.63
CA GLU A 65 5.42 -0.11 19.34
C GLU A 65 4.59 0.30 18.11
N ALA A 66 4.63 -0.49 17.04
CA ALA A 66 3.82 -0.22 15.85
C ALA A 66 2.32 -0.33 16.17
N ARG A 67 1.90 -1.30 17.00
CA ARG A 67 0.49 -1.43 17.42
C ARG A 67 0.04 -0.22 18.23
N LYS A 68 0.82 0.19 19.24
CA LYS A 68 0.52 1.36 20.09
C LYS A 68 0.43 2.66 19.28
N ASN A 69 1.22 2.77 18.21
CA ASN A 69 1.22 3.93 17.33
C ASN A 69 0.25 3.82 16.13
N CYS A 70 -0.62 2.79 16.10
CA CYS A 70 -1.60 2.60 15.04
C CYS A 70 -1.01 2.56 13.62
N ILE A 71 0.15 1.90 13.45
CA ILE A 71 0.88 1.90 12.19
C ILE A 71 0.22 0.99 11.15
N VAL A 72 -0.52 1.58 10.22
CA VAL A 72 -1.14 0.86 9.12
C VAL A 72 -0.54 1.36 7.81
N GLY A 73 -0.28 0.44 6.89
CA GLY A 73 0.13 0.77 5.53
C GLY A 73 1.00 -0.28 4.87
N VAL A 74 1.39 0.01 3.63
CA VAL A 74 2.14 -0.92 2.78
C VAL A 74 3.62 -0.52 2.70
N VAL A 75 4.50 -1.42 3.12
CA VAL A 75 5.93 -1.36 2.79
C VAL A 75 6.15 -2.13 1.50
N ILE A 76 6.86 -1.54 0.53
CA ILE A 76 7.22 -2.25 -0.71
C ILE A 76 8.69 -2.66 -0.61
N LEU A 77 8.92 -3.96 -0.43
CA LEU A 77 10.26 -4.52 -0.48
C LEU A 77 10.68 -4.69 -1.94
N THR A 78 11.85 -4.17 -2.30
CA THR A 78 12.45 -4.44 -3.60
C THR A 78 13.83 -5.02 -3.39
N PHE A 79 14.14 -6.13 -4.06
CA PHE A 79 15.44 -6.78 -3.97
C PHE A 79 15.72 -7.60 -5.23
N THR A 80 16.98 -7.97 -5.40
CA THR A 80 17.45 -8.84 -6.49
C THR A 80 17.88 -10.19 -5.89
N VAL A 81 17.55 -11.28 -6.58
CA VAL A 81 18.10 -12.62 -6.31
C VAL A 81 18.80 -13.08 -7.58
N SER A 82 20.12 -13.11 -7.54
CA SER A 82 20.95 -13.56 -8.67
C SER A 82 20.77 -15.06 -8.97
N CYS A 83 21.25 -15.51 -10.12
CA CYS A 83 21.08 -16.91 -10.54
C CYS A 83 21.87 -17.93 -9.72
N ASP A 84 22.85 -17.48 -8.94
CA ASP A 84 23.60 -18.24 -7.94
C ASP A 84 22.99 -18.18 -6.53
N ASN A 85 21.77 -17.62 -6.39
CA ASN A 85 20.96 -17.55 -5.15
C ASN A 85 21.39 -16.53 -4.11
N ASN A 86 22.16 -15.52 -4.50
CA ASN A 86 22.54 -14.43 -3.61
C ASN A 86 21.50 -13.30 -3.66
N ILE A 87 21.14 -12.78 -2.49
CA ILE A 87 20.23 -11.64 -2.38
C ILE A 87 21.06 -10.35 -2.35
N SER A 88 20.63 -9.35 -3.11
CA SER A 88 21.24 -8.02 -3.13
C SER A 88 20.20 -6.90 -3.26
N ASP A 89 20.67 -5.67 -3.08
CA ASP A 89 19.91 -4.44 -3.37
C ASP A 89 18.57 -4.34 -2.63
N LEU A 90 18.47 -4.92 -1.43
CA LEU A 90 17.29 -4.79 -0.59
C LEU A 90 17.04 -3.32 -0.28
N LYS A 91 15.89 -2.83 -0.71
CA LYS A 91 15.37 -1.50 -0.41
C LYS A 91 13.94 -1.62 0.07
N MET A 92 13.59 -0.76 1.02
CA MET A 92 12.21 -0.63 1.52
C MET A 92 11.68 0.72 1.06
N ARG A 93 10.75 0.70 0.12
CA ARG A 93 10.01 1.90 -0.25
C ARG A 93 8.84 2.06 0.71
N ASN A 94 8.57 3.30 1.11
CA ASN A 94 7.58 3.64 2.13
C ASN A 94 7.86 2.94 3.48
N PRO A 95 9.06 3.12 4.06
CA PRO A 95 9.41 2.49 5.34
C PRO A 95 8.46 2.91 6.46
N MET A 96 8.04 1.95 7.28
CA MET A 96 7.07 2.21 8.36
C MET A 96 7.75 2.56 9.69
N HIS A 97 8.98 2.10 9.91
CA HIS A 97 9.70 2.22 11.20
C HIS A 97 8.97 1.47 12.34
N TYR A 98 9.22 1.83 13.60
CA TYR A 98 8.66 1.19 14.79
C TYR A 98 9.02 -0.30 14.90
N GLY A 99 10.23 -0.68 14.47
CA GLY A 99 10.71 -2.06 14.49
C GLY A 99 10.18 -2.94 13.35
N LEU A 100 9.21 -2.48 12.55
CA LEU A 100 8.65 -3.29 11.45
C LEU A 100 9.65 -3.50 10.32
N ASN A 101 10.49 -2.51 10.03
CA ASN A 101 11.47 -2.62 8.96
C ASN A 101 12.54 -3.67 9.31
N GLU A 102 12.96 -3.71 10.57
CA GLU A 102 13.93 -4.67 11.09
C GLU A 102 13.38 -6.09 11.01
N GLU A 103 12.09 -6.30 11.31
CA GLU A 103 11.43 -7.60 11.13
C GLU A 103 11.38 -8.02 9.64
N LEU A 104 11.13 -7.09 8.73
CA LEU A 104 11.17 -7.37 7.29
C LEU A 104 12.58 -7.68 6.78
N GLN A 105 13.60 -7.04 7.35
CA GLN A 105 14.99 -7.36 7.02
C GLN A 105 15.34 -8.79 7.44
N LYS A 106 15.04 -9.17 8.69
CA LYS A 106 15.24 -10.54 9.18
C LYS A 106 14.50 -11.57 8.33
N PHE A 107 13.29 -11.24 7.90
CA PHE A 107 12.51 -12.07 7.00
C PHE A 107 13.25 -12.33 5.68
N ILE A 108 13.75 -11.30 5.01
CA ILE A 108 14.49 -11.46 3.75
C ILE A 108 15.78 -12.27 3.98
N GLU A 109 16.52 -12.00 5.06
CA GLU A 109 17.72 -12.77 5.44
C GLU A 109 17.38 -14.26 5.64
N ALA A 110 16.24 -14.59 6.27
CA ALA A 110 15.79 -15.97 6.45
C ALA A 110 15.42 -16.68 5.13
N THR A 111 15.31 -15.95 4.02
CA THR A 111 15.06 -16.53 2.69
C THR A 111 16.36 -16.88 1.94
N GLU A 112 17.53 -16.51 2.46
CA GLU A 112 18.81 -16.81 1.82
C GLU A 112 19.04 -18.32 1.63
N GLY A 113 19.62 -18.69 0.49
CA GLY A 113 19.81 -20.09 0.10
C GLY A 113 18.52 -20.85 -0.25
N ARG A 114 17.34 -20.23 -0.08
CA ARG A 114 16.03 -20.83 -0.40
C ARG A 114 15.51 -20.48 -1.80
N TRP A 115 16.38 -19.98 -2.66
CA TRP A 115 16.05 -19.65 -4.05
C TRP A 115 16.54 -20.75 -5.00
N ASN A 116 15.87 -20.88 -6.14
CA ASN A 116 16.26 -21.77 -7.24
C ASN A 116 17.39 -21.12 -8.05
N THR A 117 18.21 -21.89 -8.76
CA THR A 117 19.15 -21.31 -9.74
C THR A 117 18.41 -20.89 -11.02
N CYS A 118 18.98 -19.98 -11.80
CA CYS A 118 18.47 -19.61 -13.13
C CYS A 118 19.58 -19.56 -14.19
N GLN A 119 19.20 -19.43 -15.47
CA GLN A 119 20.16 -19.31 -16.58
C GLN A 119 20.30 -17.88 -17.09
N ASP A 120 19.26 -17.04 -16.91
CA ASP A 120 19.26 -15.63 -17.28
C ASP A 120 18.69 -14.77 -16.16
N GLU A 121 19.03 -13.48 -16.19
CA GLU A 121 18.66 -12.52 -15.15
C GLU A 121 17.23 -11.95 -15.30
N LYS A 122 16.40 -12.51 -16.18
CA LYS A 122 15.07 -11.93 -16.50
C LYS A 122 14.12 -11.96 -15.29
N TYR A 123 14.28 -12.95 -14.41
CA TYR A 123 13.39 -13.22 -13.29
C TYR A 123 14.10 -13.11 -11.94
N THR A 124 14.98 -12.12 -11.80
CA THR A 124 15.81 -11.93 -10.60
C THR A 124 15.32 -10.78 -9.72
N ARG A 125 14.45 -9.90 -10.21
CA ARG A 125 13.97 -8.73 -9.46
C ARG A 125 12.59 -8.97 -8.86
N PHE A 126 12.45 -8.66 -7.58
CA PHE A 126 11.22 -8.84 -6.82
C PHE A 126 10.74 -7.50 -6.28
N GLU A 127 9.41 -7.35 -6.27
CA GLU A 127 8.72 -6.26 -5.60
C GLU A 127 7.63 -6.88 -4.74
N ILE A 128 7.79 -6.90 -3.42
CA ILE A 128 6.90 -7.57 -2.48
C ILE A 128 6.18 -6.51 -1.61
N PRO A 129 4.91 -6.20 -1.92
CA PRO A 129 4.10 -5.33 -1.09
C PRO A 129 3.66 -6.05 0.18
N VAL A 130 4.03 -5.52 1.33
CA VAL A 130 3.65 -6.03 2.65
C VAL A 130 2.72 -5.03 3.32
N LEU A 131 1.46 -5.42 3.53
CA LEU A 131 0.49 -4.64 4.28
C LEU A 131 0.57 -4.97 5.77
N PHE A 132 0.80 -3.94 6.59
CA PHE A 132 0.53 -4.00 8.02
C PHE A 132 -0.83 -3.37 8.28
N THR A 133 -1.73 -4.11 8.91
CA THR A 133 -3.05 -3.60 9.29
C THR A 133 -3.45 -4.08 10.68
N LEU A 134 -4.37 -3.37 11.32
CA LEU A 134 -4.85 -3.66 12.66
C LEU A 134 -6.30 -4.08 12.62
N LYS A 135 -6.65 -5.09 13.41
CA LYS A 135 -8.02 -5.55 13.57
C LYS A 135 -8.94 -4.39 13.96
N GLY A 136 -10.03 -4.23 13.21
CA GLY A 136 -11.00 -3.15 13.40
C GLY A 136 -10.57 -1.80 12.81
N THR A 137 -9.46 -1.74 12.06
CA THR A 137 -9.06 -0.52 11.33
C THR A 137 -9.38 -0.69 9.86
N GLU A 138 -10.32 0.09 9.35
CA GLU A 138 -10.70 0.07 7.94
C GLU A 138 -9.63 0.71 7.05
N THR A 139 -9.24 0.01 5.99
CA THR A 139 -8.35 0.50 4.94
C THR A 139 -8.65 -0.15 3.59
N SER A 140 -8.48 0.60 2.50
CA SER A 140 -8.53 0.08 1.13
C SER A 140 -7.18 -0.45 0.66
N ALA A 141 -6.10 -0.21 1.42
CA ALA A 141 -4.76 -0.64 1.09
C ALA A 141 -4.68 -2.17 1.00
N ARG A 142 -3.87 -2.67 0.07
CA ARG A 142 -3.65 -4.11 -0.13
C ARG A 142 -2.18 -4.43 -0.24
N GLY A 143 -1.79 -5.60 0.26
CA GLY A 143 -0.46 -6.16 0.14
C GLY A 143 -0.52 -7.53 -0.52
N LEU A 144 0.59 -7.94 -1.14
CA LEU A 144 0.79 -9.33 -1.54
C LEU A 144 0.88 -10.22 -0.30
N LEU A 145 1.58 -9.74 0.73
CA LEU A 145 1.59 -10.31 2.07
C LEU A 145 0.85 -9.37 3.01
N THR A 146 0.07 -9.90 3.94
CA THR A 146 -0.68 -9.09 4.91
C THR A 146 -0.43 -9.59 6.33
N LEU A 147 0.06 -8.72 7.20
CA LEU A 147 0.20 -8.97 8.62
C LEU A 147 -0.89 -8.23 9.39
N LEU A 148 -1.83 -8.99 9.95
CA LEU A 148 -2.90 -8.48 10.79
C LEU A 148 -2.46 -8.46 12.25
N GLY A 149 -2.31 -7.26 12.83
CA GLY A 149 -2.06 -7.07 14.26
C GLY A 149 -3.35 -6.92 15.07
N GLU A 150 -3.29 -7.29 16.34
CA GLU A 150 -4.39 -7.03 17.29
C GLU A 150 -4.50 -5.54 17.63
N SER A 151 -5.74 -5.10 17.90
CA SER A 151 -6.02 -3.72 18.30
C SER A 151 -5.30 -3.36 19.61
N PRO A 152 -4.76 -2.13 19.76
CA PRO A 152 -4.11 -1.67 21.00
C PRO A 152 -5.10 -1.33 22.13
N GLY A 153 -6.38 -1.72 22.02
CA GLY A 153 -7.43 -1.41 23.00
C GLY A 153 -8.13 -0.07 22.75
N PHE A 154 -7.83 0.61 21.65
CA PHE A 154 -8.52 1.80 21.18
C PHE A 154 -8.60 1.83 19.65
N ALA A 155 -9.54 2.62 19.12
CA ALA A 155 -9.77 2.72 17.69
C ALA A 155 -8.67 3.53 16.99
N CYS A 156 -7.95 2.88 16.07
CA CYS A 156 -7.06 3.55 15.13
C CYS A 156 -7.87 4.25 14.02
N ARG A 157 -7.26 5.26 13.40
CA ARG A 157 -7.94 6.06 12.37
C ARG A 157 -8.04 5.27 11.05
N SER A 158 -9.20 5.33 10.41
CA SER A 158 -9.48 4.74 9.09
C SER A 158 -9.04 5.64 7.95
N ASP A 159 -9.01 5.08 6.74
CA ASP A 159 -8.75 5.85 5.50
C ASP A 159 -9.78 6.96 5.33
N GLN A 160 -11.07 6.65 5.56
CA GLN A 160 -12.16 7.62 5.51
C GLN A 160 -11.91 8.81 6.45
N TYR A 161 -11.43 8.56 7.67
CA TYR A 161 -11.09 9.64 8.61
C TYR A 161 -10.06 10.60 8.01
N PHE A 162 -8.98 10.09 7.41
CA PHE A 162 -7.96 10.95 6.82
C PHE A 162 -8.49 11.70 5.60
N MET A 163 -9.29 11.03 4.75
CA MET A 163 -9.88 11.64 3.55
C MET A 163 -10.85 12.79 3.90
N GLU A 164 -11.75 12.60 4.87
CA GLU A 164 -12.67 13.65 5.32
C GLU A 164 -11.92 14.88 5.88
N ARG A 165 -10.80 14.65 6.56
CA ARG A 165 -9.97 15.73 7.09
C ARG A 165 -9.20 16.45 6.01
N PHE A 166 -8.65 15.72 5.03
CA PHE A 166 -8.03 16.28 3.84
C PHE A 166 -9.02 17.24 3.15
N GLU A 167 -10.21 16.77 2.81
CA GLU A 167 -11.23 17.58 2.11
C GLU A 167 -11.67 18.80 2.92
N ARG A 168 -11.83 18.63 4.24
CA ARG A 168 -12.17 19.75 5.13
C ARG A 168 -11.07 20.80 5.19
N TYR A 169 -9.79 20.41 5.22
CA TYR A 169 -8.69 21.37 5.27
C TYR A 169 -8.40 22.00 3.90
N LYS A 170 -8.56 21.25 2.81
CA LYS A 170 -8.53 21.75 1.42
C LYS A 170 -9.55 22.87 1.24
N ARG A 171 -10.82 22.64 1.59
CA ARG A 171 -11.88 23.67 1.54
C ARG A 171 -11.61 24.92 2.39
N LYS A 172 -10.83 24.78 3.46
CA LYS A 172 -10.44 25.90 4.35
C LYS A 172 -9.16 26.61 3.91
N GLY A 173 -8.57 26.24 2.77
CA GLY A 173 -7.27 26.76 2.31
C GLY A 173 -6.10 26.41 3.22
N LYS A 174 -6.24 25.41 4.11
CA LYS A 174 -5.19 25.00 5.05
C LYS A 174 -4.33 23.91 4.43
N VAL A 175 -3.57 24.27 3.39
CA VAL A 175 -2.84 23.33 2.51
C VAL A 175 -1.94 22.39 3.30
N LYS A 176 -1.08 22.89 4.19
CA LYS A 176 -0.21 22.04 5.03
C LYS A 176 -0.98 20.94 5.77
N LYS A 177 -2.12 21.28 6.38
CA LYS A 177 -2.94 20.30 7.13
C LYS A 177 -3.65 19.32 6.21
N ALA A 178 -4.03 19.75 5.00
CA ALA A 178 -4.58 18.86 4.00
C ALA A 178 -3.50 17.86 3.54
N LEU A 179 -2.31 18.34 3.20
CA LEU A 179 -1.16 17.51 2.82
C LEU A 179 -0.81 16.50 3.91
N GLU A 180 -0.75 16.89 5.18
CA GLU A 180 -0.49 15.97 6.29
C GLU A 180 -1.47 14.78 6.33
N ASN A 181 -2.77 14.99 6.03
CA ASN A 181 -3.74 13.90 6.02
C ASN A 181 -3.66 13.07 4.72
N LEU A 182 -3.35 13.71 3.60
CA LEU A 182 -3.15 13.00 2.33
C LEU A 182 -1.89 12.15 2.34
N ASP A 183 -0.81 12.62 2.98
CA ASP A 183 0.42 11.86 3.15
C ASP A 183 0.20 10.60 4.01
N GLN A 184 -0.74 10.63 4.98
CA GLN A 184 -1.16 9.40 5.68
C GLN A 184 -1.84 8.40 4.75
N LEU A 185 -2.68 8.87 3.81
CA LEU A 185 -3.32 8.01 2.82
C LEU A 185 -2.31 7.42 1.83
N ILE A 186 -1.36 8.23 1.33
CA ILE A 186 -0.26 7.77 0.47
C ILE A 186 0.60 6.75 1.20
N ARG A 187 0.92 6.99 2.47
CA ARG A 187 1.65 6.04 3.29
C ARG A 187 0.88 4.73 3.45
N ARG A 188 -0.45 4.78 3.57
CA ARG A 188 -1.27 3.57 3.72
C ARG A 188 -1.36 2.77 2.43
N ASP A 189 -1.61 3.43 1.32
CA ASP A 189 -1.70 2.83 -0.02
C ASP A 189 -0.84 3.60 -1.04
N PRO A 190 0.47 3.29 -1.12
CA PRO A 190 1.40 3.98 -2.00
C PRO A 190 1.20 3.65 -3.49
N TYR A 191 0.33 2.70 -3.83
CA TYR A 191 -0.01 2.36 -5.21
C TYR A 191 -1.24 3.09 -5.74
N ASN A 192 -1.99 3.75 -4.87
CA ASN A 192 -3.14 4.54 -5.26
C ASN A 192 -2.71 5.87 -5.88
N ASN A 193 -2.65 5.90 -7.21
CA ASN A 193 -2.23 7.06 -7.98
C ASN A 193 -3.12 8.30 -7.74
N THR A 194 -4.39 8.09 -7.39
CA THR A 194 -5.33 9.17 -7.10
C THR A 194 -4.83 10.07 -5.97
N PHE A 195 -4.17 9.51 -4.95
CA PHE A 195 -3.64 10.33 -3.85
C PHE A 195 -2.49 11.24 -4.31
N TYR A 196 -1.66 10.81 -5.26
CA TYR A 196 -0.60 11.63 -5.81
C TYR A 196 -1.11 12.72 -6.76
N ASP A 197 -2.17 12.42 -7.52
CA ASP A 197 -2.86 13.43 -8.34
C ASP A 197 -3.48 14.52 -7.45
N LEU A 198 -4.19 14.13 -6.39
CA LEU A 198 -4.73 15.07 -5.39
C LEU A 198 -3.63 15.92 -4.74
N LYS A 199 -2.46 15.32 -4.48
CA LYS A 199 -1.31 16.04 -3.91
C LYS A 199 -0.78 17.08 -4.89
N ARG A 200 -0.67 16.75 -6.16
CA ARG A 200 -0.22 17.65 -7.22
C ARG A 200 -1.18 18.82 -7.39
N GLU A 201 -2.47 18.55 -7.51
CA GLU A 201 -3.52 19.58 -7.61
C GLU A 201 -3.46 20.57 -6.45
N LEU A 202 -3.26 20.06 -5.23
CA LEU A 202 -3.20 20.88 -4.02
C LEU A 202 -1.98 21.81 -4.02
N LEU A 203 -0.83 21.34 -4.52
CA LEU A 203 0.41 22.13 -4.60
C LEU A 203 0.41 23.13 -5.76
N GLU A 204 -0.12 22.76 -6.92
CA GLU A 204 -0.25 23.67 -8.08
C GLU A 204 -1.20 24.84 -7.78
N GLY A 205 -2.19 24.62 -6.91
CA GLY A 205 -3.08 25.67 -6.40
C GLY A 205 -2.40 26.71 -5.50
N GLU A 206 -1.20 26.46 -4.97
CA GLU A 206 -0.42 27.47 -4.21
C GLU A 206 0.43 28.38 -5.10
N THR A 207 0.75 27.94 -6.33
CA THR A 207 1.59 28.68 -7.28
C THR A 207 0.86 29.75 -8.10
N LYS A 208 -0.45 29.96 -7.85
CA LYS A 208 -1.26 31.00 -8.48
C LYS A 208 -1.76 32.00 -7.46
#